data_AF-A0A7X5DH17-F1
#
_entry.id   AF-A0A7X5DH17-F1
#
_cell.length_a   1.000
_cell.length_b   1.000
_cell.length_c   1.000
_cell.angle_alpha   90.00
_cell.angle_beta   90.00
_cell.angle_gamma   90.00
#
_symmetry.space_group_name_H-M   'P 1'
#
loop_
_entity.id
_entity.type
_entity.pdbx_description
1 polymer ?
#
loop_
_entity_poly.entity_id
_entity_poly.type
_entity_poly.pdbx_seq_one_letter_code
_entity_poly.pdbx_strand_id
1 'polypeptide(L)'
;MLLLERGHEIVIAGGTVLPDTSKALSKGGNPLTECVSMGIGAQGGAVSVIGGSVRIGYVESTKSQEGFQAFINGQHSYDSAFGAWPVDTSRNDNPAVSMVAIDLMAELDKTGSSGDNPIIDWNLTVGGIDYPYGAPTQFTDGKLYLWLPEEATKKQISVKLTYADDDGNVREVLPLFREPGQAGDLLKRYLDFEIDDKDYLSSLTKYYDGTPLPAYDLASKPITTPAPDNKVLDKVTDSSGKQLIEYRYQPHDRVPGDNGENATPTGPETSSTTMPVNVGALKITLVSKQYADESSSDAEIAEFAKSYWGHRAVMWGRVMPIASQVRDLAAEWVDETDAGQKPGGNPHPSDQSLKVSAVIERAETVDGQDGSEPTKPTAAAPEGRVQLYVDGEPVGGPIELRFEDKKDETGNVILGEDGKPAFPQNAVRAGDDGAGHYTQFFYTFKPSETDHLVPGVGAEGR
;
A
#
# COMPACT_ATOMS: atom_id res chain seq x y z
N MET A 1 20.69 -30.04 19.23
CA MET A 1 20.19 -30.82 18.07
C MET A 1 18.82 -31.33 18.43
N LEU A 2 17.77 -30.71 17.91
CA LEU A 2 16.38 -31.18 18.04
C LEU A 2 16.11 -32.09 16.83
N LEU A 3 15.94 -33.39 17.07
CA LEU A 3 15.71 -34.40 16.05
C LEU A 3 14.24 -34.85 16.09
N LEU A 4 13.60 -34.92 14.92
CA LEU A 4 12.32 -35.61 14.72
C LEU A 4 12.48 -36.65 13.61
N GLU A 5 11.59 -37.63 13.51
CA GLU A 5 11.58 -38.58 12.39
C GLU A 5 10.57 -38.16 11.30
N ARG A 6 10.55 -38.90 10.18
CA ARG A 6 9.71 -38.69 9.00
C ARG A 6 8.24 -38.42 9.36
N GLY A 7 7.66 -37.35 8.81
CA GLY A 7 6.23 -37.04 8.96
C GLY A 7 5.88 -36.24 10.21
N HIS A 8 6.84 -35.56 10.83
CA HIS A 8 6.63 -34.66 11.99
C HIS A 8 7.07 -33.23 11.65
N GLU A 9 6.45 -32.25 12.30
CA GLU A 9 6.65 -30.82 12.06
C GLU A 9 7.10 -30.11 13.35
N ILE A 10 8.14 -29.27 13.25
CA ILE A 10 8.51 -28.31 14.30
C ILE A 10 7.83 -26.99 13.96
N VAL A 11 6.95 -26.51 14.83
CA VAL A 11 6.34 -25.18 14.69
C VAL A 11 7.03 -24.20 15.63
N ILE A 12 7.58 -23.14 15.06
CA ILE A 12 8.17 -22.00 15.77
C ILE A 12 7.15 -20.87 15.67
N ALA A 13 6.49 -20.59 16.79
CA ALA A 13 5.44 -19.57 16.87
C ALA A 13 5.93 -18.24 17.47
N GLY A 14 7.18 -18.17 17.94
CA GLY A 14 7.82 -16.97 18.47
C GLY A 14 9.28 -17.21 18.85
N GLY A 15 10.04 -16.13 19.07
CA GLY A 15 11.44 -16.16 19.50
C GLY A 15 12.46 -16.48 18.39
N THR A 16 13.74 -16.53 18.73
CA THR A 16 14.83 -16.86 17.79
C THR A 16 15.42 -18.22 18.13
N VAL A 17 15.32 -19.18 17.20
CA VAL A 17 15.97 -20.46 17.36
C VAL A 17 17.37 -20.41 16.77
N LEU A 18 18.38 -20.73 17.58
CA LEU A 18 19.80 -20.71 17.21
C LEU A 18 20.35 -22.14 17.09
N PRO A 19 20.01 -22.87 16.02
CA PRO A 19 20.59 -24.19 15.79
C PRO A 19 22.11 -24.12 15.65
N ASP A 20 22.83 -25.12 16.19
CA ASP A 20 24.27 -25.27 15.94
C ASP A 20 24.50 -25.69 14.47
N THR A 21 24.87 -24.73 13.63
CA THR A 21 25.13 -24.94 12.20
C THR A 21 26.59 -25.28 11.91
N SER A 22 27.48 -25.25 12.91
CA SER A 22 28.92 -25.52 12.75
C SER A 22 29.22 -26.97 12.35
N LYS A 23 28.26 -27.88 12.59
CA LYS A 23 28.37 -29.32 12.29
C LYS A 23 27.58 -29.76 11.06
N ALA A 24 26.99 -28.82 10.32
CA ALA A 24 26.29 -29.11 9.07
C ALA A 24 27.30 -29.49 7.97
N LEU A 25 27.77 -30.73 8.01
CA LEU A 25 28.76 -31.26 7.08
C LEU A 25 28.05 -31.82 5.86
N SER A 26 28.19 -31.21 4.68
CA SER A 26 27.90 -31.93 3.43
C SER A 26 29.04 -32.91 3.15
N LYS A 27 28.78 -34.22 3.17
CA LYS A 27 29.74 -35.20 2.65
C LYS A 27 29.64 -35.24 1.12
N GLY A 28 29.88 -34.11 0.45
CA GLY A 28 30.04 -34.05 -1.01
C GLY A 28 28.83 -34.44 -1.87
N GLY A 29 27.64 -34.65 -1.29
CA GLY A 29 26.40 -34.98 -2.00
C GLY A 29 25.24 -34.05 -1.67
N ASN A 30 24.09 -34.27 -2.33
CA ASN A 30 22.89 -33.46 -2.14
C ASN A 30 22.37 -33.63 -0.69
N PRO A 31 22.35 -32.56 0.12
CA PRO A 31 21.91 -32.63 1.52
C PRO A 31 20.43 -33.06 1.68
N LEU A 32 19.64 -33.04 0.61
CA LEU A 32 18.26 -33.57 0.58
C LEU A 32 18.19 -35.10 0.61
N THR A 33 19.23 -35.78 0.12
CA THR A 33 19.22 -37.25 -0.11
C THR A 33 20.21 -38.01 0.76
N GLU A 34 21.31 -37.38 1.18
CA GLU A 34 22.37 -38.01 1.96
C GLU A 34 22.38 -37.41 3.37
N CYS A 35 21.97 -38.19 4.39
CA CYS A 35 21.84 -37.72 5.77
C CYS A 35 23.07 -36.89 6.22
N VAL A 36 22.82 -35.63 6.53
CA VAL A 36 23.82 -34.70 7.07
C VAL A 36 23.25 -34.03 8.31
N SER A 37 24.10 -33.83 9.32
CA SER A 37 23.76 -33.17 10.57
C SER A 37 23.04 -31.84 10.29
N MET A 38 21.75 -31.76 10.59
CA MET A 38 20.97 -30.54 10.41
C MET A 38 21.12 -29.63 11.63
N GLY A 39 21.11 -28.32 11.39
CA GLY A 39 21.02 -27.36 12.47
C GLY A 39 19.72 -27.53 13.27
N ILE A 40 18.59 -27.66 12.56
CA ILE A 40 17.27 -27.93 13.12
C ILE A 40 16.46 -28.82 12.16
N GLY A 41 15.65 -29.72 12.71
CA GLY A 41 14.83 -30.65 11.90
C GLY A 41 15.56 -31.94 11.51
N ALA A 42 14.91 -32.73 10.66
CA ALA A 42 15.40 -34.01 10.16
C ALA A 42 15.00 -34.29 8.70
N GLN A 43 15.65 -35.24 8.02
CA GLN A 43 15.29 -35.64 6.67
C GLN A 43 13.83 -36.14 6.62
N GLY A 44 12.96 -35.39 5.92
CA GLY A 44 11.53 -35.68 5.84
C GLY A 44 10.70 -35.20 7.04
N GLY A 45 11.27 -34.37 7.92
CA GLY A 45 10.53 -33.53 8.87
C GLY A 45 10.39 -32.10 8.32
N ALA A 46 9.31 -31.42 8.69
CA ALA A 46 9.07 -30.02 8.34
C ALA A 46 9.47 -29.10 9.51
N VAL A 47 9.92 -27.89 9.19
CA VAL A 47 9.93 -26.78 10.15
C VAL A 47 9.00 -25.71 9.62
N SER A 48 8.09 -25.24 10.45
CA SER A 48 7.21 -24.11 10.16
C SER A 48 7.54 -22.96 11.10
N VAL A 49 7.87 -21.81 10.55
CA VAL A 49 8.00 -20.57 11.34
C VAL A 49 6.77 -19.73 11.04
N ILE A 50 5.90 -19.65 12.04
CA ILE A 50 4.68 -18.83 12.00
C ILE A 50 4.83 -17.58 12.86
N GLY A 51 5.88 -17.51 13.69
CA GLY A 51 6.34 -16.31 14.41
C GLY A 51 7.77 -16.53 14.90
N GLY A 52 8.57 -15.47 15.03
CA GLY A 52 9.99 -15.59 15.40
C GLY A 52 10.95 -15.73 14.21
N SER A 53 12.11 -16.36 14.41
CA SER A 53 13.07 -16.69 13.34
C SER A 53 13.95 -17.89 13.66
N VAL A 54 14.60 -18.44 12.62
CA VAL A 54 15.61 -19.49 12.72
C VAL A 54 16.92 -18.97 12.16
N ARG A 55 18.03 -19.19 12.86
CA ARG A 55 19.38 -18.96 12.31
C ARG A 55 19.67 -19.93 11.18
N ILE A 56 20.11 -19.39 10.06
CA ILE A 56 20.56 -20.13 8.88
C ILE A 56 22.00 -19.73 8.52
N GLY A 57 22.59 -20.52 7.63
CA GLY A 57 23.97 -20.32 7.16
C GLY A 57 25.04 -20.91 8.08
N TYR A 58 26.29 -20.68 7.69
CA TYR A 58 27.45 -21.29 8.33
C TYR A 58 28.05 -20.36 9.37
N VAL A 59 28.29 -20.87 10.57
CA VAL A 59 28.92 -20.14 11.66
C VAL A 59 30.08 -20.97 12.23
N GLU A 60 31.30 -20.51 12.01
CA GLU A 60 32.53 -21.02 12.65
C GLU A 60 33.29 -19.89 13.37
N SER A 61 34.28 -20.26 14.18
CA SER A 61 35.09 -19.32 14.96
C SER A 61 35.86 -18.28 14.13
N THR A 62 36.11 -18.54 12.84
CA THR A 62 36.91 -17.67 11.96
C THR A 62 36.20 -17.19 10.70
N LYS A 63 35.03 -17.74 10.38
CA LYS A 63 34.23 -17.39 9.19
C LYS A 63 32.75 -17.64 9.50
N SER A 64 31.92 -16.61 9.33
CA SER A 64 30.47 -16.74 9.39
C SER A 64 29.82 -16.07 8.17
N GLN A 65 28.82 -16.73 7.61
CA GLN A 65 27.79 -16.11 6.76
C GLN A 65 26.46 -16.47 7.41
N GLU A 66 26.13 -15.70 8.44
CA GLU A 66 24.94 -15.89 9.26
C GLU A 66 23.78 -15.09 8.67
N GLY A 67 22.59 -15.69 8.70
CA GLY A 67 21.32 -15.02 8.38
C GLY A 67 20.19 -15.60 9.23
N PHE A 68 19.00 -15.00 9.10
CA PHE A 68 17.79 -15.43 9.81
C PHE A 68 16.62 -15.54 8.83
N GLN A 69 15.69 -16.46 9.07
CA GLN A 69 14.45 -16.63 8.31
C GLN A 69 13.24 -16.75 9.25
N ALA A 70 12.12 -16.10 8.89
CA ALA A 70 10.87 -16.09 9.67
C ALA A 70 9.67 -16.76 8.96
N PHE A 71 9.78 -17.11 7.67
CA PHE A 71 8.67 -17.65 6.87
C PHE A 71 9.05 -18.98 6.21
N ILE A 72 9.20 -20.00 7.05
CA ILE A 72 9.51 -21.36 6.61
C ILE A 72 8.18 -22.10 6.40
N ASN A 73 7.33 -21.72 5.44
CA ASN A 73 6.02 -22.37 5.21
C ASN A 73 5.94 -23.00 3.81
N GLY A 74 5.20 -24.10 3.69
CA GLY A 74 4.87 -24.72 2.40
C GLY A 74 5.81 -25.83 1.93
N GLN A 75 5.83 -26.11 0.62
CA GLN A 75 6.58 -27.23 0.00
C GLN A 75 8.09 -27.19 0.32
N HIS A 76 8.62 -26.01 0.63
CA HIS A 76 10.02 -25.77 0.99
C HIS A 76 10.30 -25.76 2.50
N SER A 77 9.31 -25.98 3.37
CA SER A 77 9.54 -26.24 4.81
C SER A 77 10.43 -27.47 5.04
N TYR A 78 10.42 -28.38 4.07
CA TYR A 78 11.31 -29.54 3.95
C TYR A 78 12.65 -29.24 3.27
N ASP A 79 12.93 -27.97 2.91
CA ASP A 79 14.15 -27.52 2.21
C ASP A 79 14.88 -26.34 2.92
N SER A 80 14.25 -25.66 3.87
CA SER A 80 14.74 -24.37 4.42
C SER A 80 15.16 -24.34 5.89
N ALA A 81 14.85 -25.36 6.69
CA ALA A 81 15.53 -25.62 7.98
C ALA A 81 16.95 -26.20 7.82
N PHE A 82 17.39 -26.26 6.58
CA PHE A 82 18.69 -26.70 6.14
C PHE A 82 19.57 -25.47 6.32
N GLY A 83 20.73 -25.64 6.96
CA GLY A 83 21.84 -24.71 6.73
C GLY A 83 22.33 -24.86 5.28
N ALA A 84 21.45 -24.68 4.29
CA ALA A 84 21.74 -24.83 2.89
C ALA A 84 22.86 -23.85 2.58
N TRP A 85 24.01 -24.41 2.24
CA TRP A 85 25.15 -23.65 1.80
C TRP A 85 25.24 -23.76 0.28
N PRO A 86 25.32 -22.64 -0.45
CA PRO A 86 25.26 -21.26 0.03
C PRO A 86 23.84 -20.81 0.42
N VAL A 87 23.75 -19.83 1.33
CA VAL A 87 22.48 -19.16 1.65
C VAL A 87 22.04 -18.37 0.42
N ASP A 88 20.88 -18.72 -0.15
CA ASP A 88 20.25 -17.92 -1.20
C ASP A 88 19.35 -16.87 -0.57
N THR A 89 19.91 -15.69 -0.30
CA THR A 89 19.16 -14.54 0.23
C THR A 89 18.28 -13.85 -0.83
N SER A 90 18.31 -14.30 -2.09
CA SER A 90 17.54 -13.69 -3.18
C SER A 90 16.15 -14.31 -3.38
N ARG A 91 15.83 -15.39 -2.65
CA ARG A 91 14.52 -16.04 -2.68
C ARG A 91 13.44 -15.14 -2.06
N ASN A 92 12.38 -14.94 -2.82
CA ASN A 92 11.21 -14.15 -2.42
C ASN A 92 10.16 -14.97 -1.65
N ASP A 93 10.19 -16.30 -1.77
CA ASP A 93 9.26 -17.23 -1.11
C ASP A 93 9.72 -17.65 0.30
N ASN A 94 10.97 -17.33 0.66
CA ASN A 94 11.51 -17.48 2.02
C ASN A 94 12.65 -16.45 2.26
N PRO A 95 12.31 -15.15 2.37
CA PRO A 95 13.28 -14.08 2.43
C PRO A 95 14.07 -14.10 3.74
N ALA A 96 15.33 -13.66 3.66
CA ALA A 96 16.08 -13.32 4.85
C ALA A 96 15.37 -12.19 5.61
N VAL A 97 15.44 -12.24 6.94
CA VAL A 97 14.79 -11.28 7.83
C VAL A 97 15.80 -10.53 8.69
N SER A 98 15.46 -9.30 9.02
CA SER A 98 16.19 -8.45 9.95
C SER A 98 15.41 -8.32 11.26
N MET A 99 16.16 -8.18 12.37
CA MET A 99 15.58 -7.95 13.68
C MET A 99 15.00 -6.54 13.78
N VAL A 100 13.85 -6.43 14.43
CA VAL A 100 13.22 -5.19 14.86
C VAL A 100 12.90 -5.37 16.34
N ALA A 101 13.21 -4.37 17.17
CA ALA A 101 13.20 -4.50 18.62
C ALA A 101 12.13 -3.60 19.24
N ILE A 102 11.47 -4.13 20.26
CA ILE A 102 10.63 -3.34 21.15
C ILE A 102 11.35 -3.33 22.48
N ASP A 103 11.51 -2.15 23.09
CA ASP A 103 12.03 -2.00 24.45
C ASP A 103 10.99 -1.25 25.29
N LEU A 104 10.41 -1.97 26.25
CA LEU A 104 9.40 -1.47 27.18
C LEU A 104 9.91 -1.40 28.61
N MET A 105 11.21 -1.58 28.87
CA MET A 105 11.71 -1.68 30.24
C MET A 105 11.34 -0.45 31.09
N ALA A 106 11.51 0.75 30.54
CA ALA A 106 11.15 1.99 31.22
C ALA A 106 9.64 2.14 31.51
N GLU A 107 8.77 1.43 30.82
CA GLU A 107 7.33 1.37 31.13
C GLU A 107 7.05 0.33 32.20
N LEU A 108 7.65 -0.86 32.07
CA LEU A 108 7.51 -1.96 33.02
C LEU A 108 8.02 -1.55 34.41
N ASP A 109 9.13 -0.82 34.49
CA ASP A 109 9.69 -0.25 35.72
C ASP A 109 8.67 0.60 36.50
N LYS A 110 7.80 1.35 35.81
CA LYS A 110 6.78 2.20 36.47
C LYS A 110 5.72 1.37 37.19
N THR A 111 5.53 0.14 36.76
CA THR A 111 4.60 -0.82 37.37
C THR A 111 5.29 -1.79 38.34
N GLY A 112 6.62 -1.70 38.47
CA GLY A 112 7.41 -2.65 39.26
C GLY A 112 7.48 -4.05 38.66
N SER A 113 7.21 -4.18 37.36
CA SER A 113 7.18 -5.47 36.66
C SER A 113 8.59 -5.99 36.39
N SER A 114 8.75 -7.31 36.46
CA SER A 114 10.03 -8.02 36.33
C SER A 114 10.76 -7.88 34.99
N GLY A 115 10.04 -7.55 33.91
CA GLY A 115 10.61 -7.50 32.56
C GLY A 115 10.41 -8.78 31.74
N ASP A 116 9.91 -9.86 32.35
CA ASP A 116 9.65 -11.16 31.69
C ASP A 116 8.15 -11.47 31.60
N ASN A 117 7.33 -10.42 31.56
CA ASN A 117 5.88 -10.52 31.64
C ASN A 117 5.26 -11.22 30.42
N PRO A 118 4.25 -12.10 30.61
CA PRO A 118 3.60 -12.82 29.52
C PRO A 118 2.73 -11.90 28.67
N ILE A 119 2.78 -12.08 27.36
CA ILE A 119 1.91 -11.40 26.39
C ILE A 119 0.55 -12.11 26.36
N ILE A 120 -0.52 -11.34 26.41
CA ILE A 120 -1.90 -11.83 26.46
C ILE A 120 -2.61 -11.67 25.11
N ASP A 121 -2.43 -10.53 24.47
CA ASP A 121 -2.99 -10.24 23.14
C ASP A 121 -1.93 -9.60 22.24
N TRP A 122 -2.02 -9.85 20.94
CA TRP A 122 -1.03 -9.43 19.95
C TRP A 122 -1.64 -9.24 18.57
N ASN A 123 -1.32 -8.11 17.95
CA ASN A 123 -1.57 -7.86 16.54
C ASN A 123 -0.39 -7.08 15.94
N LEU A 124 0.06 -7.54 14.77
CA LEU A 124 1.10 -6.89 13.97
C LEU A 124 0.50 -6.49 12.62
N THR A 125 0.74 -5.26 12.20
CA THR A 125 0.39 -4.78 10.86
C THR A 125 1.63 -4.22 10.15
N VAL A 126 1.66 -4.37 8.83
CA VAL A 126 2.70 -3.82 7.95
C VAL A 126 2.02 -3.02 6.84
N GLY A 127 2.23 -1.71 6.81
CA GLY A 127 1.55 -0.80 5.88
C GLY A 127 0.04 -0.69 6.12
N GLY A 128 -0.40 -0.84 7.37
CA GLY A 128 -1.81 -0.78 7.77
C GLY A 128 -2.63 -2.03 7.42
N ILE A 129 -1.97 -3.13 7.04
CA ILE A 129 -2.59 -4.43 6.73
C ILE A 129 -2.10 -5.46 7.75
N ASP A 130 -3.00 -6.30 8.24
CA ASP A 130 -2.66 -7.40 9.15
C ASP A 130 -1.55 -8.27 8.58
N TYR A 131 -0.53 -8.51 9.40
CA TYR A 131 0.64 -9.29 9.03
C TYR A 131 0.63 -10.61 9.80
N PRO A 132 0.69 -11.77 9.12
CA PRO A 132 0.58 -13.07 9.76
C PRO A 132 1.86 -13.39 10.53
N TYR A 133 1.93 -12.93 11.78
CA TYR A 133 3.06 -13.13 12.69
C TYR A 133 2.55 -13.61 14.06
N GLY A 134 3.07 -14.74 14.51
CA GLY A 134 2.74 -15.36 15.79
C GLY A 134 3.09 -14.46 16.98
N ALA A 135 2.21 -14.47 17.98
CA ALA A 135 2.39 -13.69 19.19
C ALA A 135 3.63 -14.18 19.96
N PRO A 136 4.56 -13.28 20.34
CA PRO A 136 5.60 -13.61 21.32
C PRO A 136 4.96 -14.08 22.63
N THR A 137 5.59 -15.01 23.35
CA THR A 137 5.03 -15.56 24.59
C THR A 137 5.13 -14.58 25.77
N GLN A 138 6.26 -13.89 25.88
CA GLN A 138 6.58 -12.98 26.98
C GLN A 138 7.67 -12.01 26.55
N PHE A 139 7.87 -10.96 27.35
CA PHE A 139 9.09 -10.15 27.27
C PHE A 139 10.33 -10.93 27.70
N THR A 140 11.50 -10.41 27.34
CA THR A 140 12.80 -10.82 27.87
C THR A 140 13.56 -9.57 28.29
N ASP A 141 13.71 -9.34 29.59
CA ASP A 141 14.29 -8.10 30.14
C ASP A 141 13.65 -6.82 29.56
N GLY A 142 12.31 -6.84 29.46
CA GLY A 142 11.49 -5.76 28.93
C GLY A 142 11.48 -5.63 27.40
N LYS A 143 12.08 -6.58 26.68
CA LYS A 143 12.22 -6.52 25.22
C LYS A 143 11.44 -7.57 24.47
N LEU A 144 11.03 -7.23 23.24
CA LEU A 144 10.56 -8.17 22.23
C LEU A 144 11.38 -8.00 20.95
N TYR A 145 11.54 -9.09 20.22
CA TYR A 145 12.28 -9.10 18.96
C TYR A 145 11.40 -9.67 17.86
N LEU A 146 11.15 -8.86 16.85
CA LEU A 146 10.43 -9.21 15.64
C LEU A 146 11.41 -9.44 14.52
N TRP A 147 11.10 -10.38 13.64
CA TRP A 147 11.97 -10.74 12.53
C TRP A 147 11.18 -10.60 11.25
N LEU A 148 11.47 -9.53 10.51
CA LEU A 148 10.69 -9.10 9.36
C LEU A 148 11.57 -8.98 8.11
N PRO A 149 11.05 -9.27 6.92
CA PRO A 149 11.79 -9.11 5.68
C PRO A 149 12.07 -7.63 5.41
N GLU A 150 13.10 -7.33 4.62
CA GLU A 150 13.51 -5.97 4.30
C GLU A 150 12.35 -5.13 3.74
N GLU A 151 11.52 -5.71 2.87
CA GLU A 151 10.35 -5.06 2.28
C GLU A 151 9.30 -4.62 3.32
N ALA A 152 9.19 -5.31 4.45
CA ALA A 152 8.32 -4.89 5.54
C ALA A 152 8.86 -3.65 6.25
N THR A 153 10.19 -3.56 6.42
CA THR A 153 10.85 -2.43 7.07
C THR A 153 10.83 -1.13 6.25
N LYS A 154 10.54 -1.25 4.95
CA LYS A 154 10.27 -0.13 4.03
C LYS A 154 8.85 0.44 4.18
N LYS A 155 7.99 -0.23 4.95
CA LYS A 155 6.64 0.21 5.30
C LYS A 155 6.57 0.52 6.79
N GLN A 156 5.48 1.15 7.20
CA GLN A 156 5.19 1.31 8.62
C GLN A 156 4.90 -0.05 9.26
N ILE A 157 5.56 -0.33 10.37
CA ILE A 157 5.24 -1.49 11.21
C ILE A 157 4.45 -0.95 12.41
N SER A 158 3.32 -1.59 12.74
CA SER A 158 2.57 -1.29 13.95
C SER A 158 2.27 -2.54 14.76
N VAL A 159 2.48 -2.46 16.06
CA VAL A 159 2.22 -3.52 17.03
C VAL A 159 1.21 -3.04 18.06
N LYS A 160 0.18 -3.84 18.29
CA LYS A 160 -0.73 -3.73 19.43
C LYS A 160 -0.53 -4.94 20.31
N LEU A 161 -0.37 -4.74 21.61
CA LEU A 161 -0.21 -5.84 22.54
C LEU A 161 -0.75 -5.50 23.93
N THR A 162 -1.08 -6.56 24.67
CA THR A 162 -1.34 -6.49 26.11
C THR A 162 -0.47 -7.51 26.83
N TYR A 163 -0.14 -7.27 28.10
CA TYR A 163 0.64 -8.19 28.93
C TYR A 163 0.02 -8.35 30.32
N ALA A 164 0.35 -9.42 31.04
CA ALA A 164 0.00 -9.53 32.46
C ALA A 164 1.16 -9.05 33.33
N ASP A 165 0.90 -8.10 34.24
CA ASP A 165 1.90 -7.69 35.23
C ASP A 165 2.20 -8.82 36.23
N ASP A 166 3.18 -8.61 37.11
CA ASP A 166 3.62 -9.65 38.07
C ASP A 166 2.51 -10.04 39.08
N ASP A 167 1.48 -9.20 39.24
CA ASP A 167 0.28 -9.46 40.05
C ASP A 167 -0.83 -10.18 39.24
N GLY A 168 -0.61 -10.41 37.94
CA GLY A 168 -1.54 -11.07 37.02
C GLY A 168 -2.61 -10.14 36.41
N ASN A 169 -2.51 -8.82 36.57
CA ASN A 169 -3.42 -7.88 35.95
C ASN A 169 -3.04 -7.63 34.49
N VAL A 170 -4.03 -7.62 33.60
CA VAL A 170 -3.81 -7.31 32.19
C VAL A 170 -3.58 -5.81 32.01
N ARG A 171 -2.47 -5.45 31.37
CA ARG A 171 -2.04 -4.10 31.03
C ARG A 171 -2.03 -3.92 29.53
N GLU A 172 -2.60 -2.82 29.07
CA GLU A 172 -2.59 -2.43 27.65
C GLU A 172 -1.40 -1.51 27.38
N VAL A 173 -0.66 -1.80 26.31
CA VAL A 173 0.42 -0.94 25.83
C VAL A 173 -0.12 -0.10 24.68
N LEU A 174 0.14 1.21 24.75
CA LEU A 174 -0.16 2.10 23.62
C LEU A 174 0.47 1.53 22.33
N PRO A 175 -0.23 1.58 21.19
CA PRO A 175 0.28 1.02 19.95
C PRO A 175 1.70 1.52 19.63
N LEU A 176 2.54 0.58 19.25
CA LEU A 176 3.96 0.79 18.96
C LEU A 176 4.16 0.86 17.45
N PHE A 177 5.06 1.71 17.00
CA PHE A 177 5.30 1.98 15.59
C PHE A 177 6.78 2.05 15.27
N ARG A 178 7.14 1.52 14.11
CA ARG A 178 8.42 1.82 13.44
C ARG A 178 8.12 2.55 12.13
N GLU A 179 8.78 3.67 11.92
CA GLU A 179 8.60 4.44 10.68
C GLU A 179 9.34 3.78 9.50
N PRO A 180 8.85 3.95 8.26
CA PRO A 180 9.54 3.49 7.06
C PRO A 180 11.01 3.93 7.03
N GLY A 181 11.93 2.99 6.79
CA GLY A 181 13.35 3.31 6.60
C GLY A 181 14.08 3.86 7.84
N GLN A 182 13.47 3.79 9.03
CA GLN A 182 14.08 4.24 10.28
C GLN A 182 15.40 3.49 10.56
N ALA A 183 16.45 4.23 10.91
CA ALA A 183 17.68 3.65 11.42
C ALA A 183 17.47 3.17 12.88
N GLY A 184 17.83 1.91 13.13
CA GLY A 184 17.66 1.26 14.43
C GLY A 184 16.33 0.51 14.57
N ASP A 185 16.24 -0.20 15.69
CA ASP A 185 15.28 -1.29 15.82
C ASP A 185 14.10 -0.92 16.71
N LEU A 186 14.18 0.18 17.48
CA LEU A 186 13.23 0.55 18.52
C LEU A 186 11.91 1.09 17.95
N LEU A 187 10.79 0.44 18.32
CA LEU A 187 9.46 1.00 18.13
C LEU A 187 9.13 2.06 19.19
N LYS A 188 8.44 3.11 18.78
CA LYS A 188 7.94 4.18 19.66
C LYS A 188 6.44 4.38 19.48
N ARG A 189 5.83 5.19 20.34
CA ARG A 189 4.38 5.45 20.33
C ARG A 189 4.03 6.75 19.61
N TYR A 190 2.78 6.91 19.23
CA TYR A 190 2.18 8.24 19.09
C TYR A 190 1.26 8.50 20.27
N LEU A 191 1.11 9.77 20.64
CA LEU A 191 0.01 10.20 21.49
C LEU A 191 -1.15 10.66 20.63
N ASP A 192 -2.32 10.09 20.89
CA ASP A 192 -3.51 10.33 20.10
C ASP A 192 -4.26 11.55 20.65
N PHE A 193 -4.77 12.37 19.74
CA PHE A 193 -5.67 13.48 20.04
C PHE A 193 -6.81 13.52 19.03
N GLU A 194 -7.85 14.27 19.34
CA GLU A 194 -9.00 14.47 18.47
C GLU A 194 -9.00 15.90 17.92
N ILE A 195 -9.46 16.04 16.68
CA ILE A 195 -9.79 17.34 16.10
C ILE A 195 -11.30 17.51 16.26
N ASP A 196 -11.72 18.53 17.01
CA ASP A 196 -13.13 18.81 17.32
C ASP A 196 -13.73 19.94 16.46
N ASP A 197 -12.94 20.53 15.56
CA ASP A 197 -13.38 21.53 14.59
C ASP A 197 -14.35 20.94 13.57
N LYS A 198 -15.65 21.11 13.84
CA LYS A 198 -16.73 20.59 13.00
C LYS A 198 -16.71 21.15 11.57
N ASP A 199 -16.34 22.42 11.40
CA ASP A 199 -16.30 23.04 10.08
C ASP A 199 -15.19 22.39 9.25
N TYR A 200 -14.01 22.19 9.85
CA TYR A 200 -12.93 21.46 9.22
C TYR A 200 -13.33 20.02 8.88
N LEU A 201 -13.88 19.27 9.83
CA LEU A 201 -14.27 17.88 9.59
C LEU A 201 -15.33 17.76 8.47
N SER A 202 -16.28 18.69 8.40
CA SER A 202 -17.27 18.72 7.32
C SER A 202 -16.65 18.98 5.94
N SER A 203 -15.57 19.77 5.89
CA SER A 203 -14.87 20.10 4.64
C SER A 203 -14.06 18.94 4.06
N LEU A 204 -13.92 17.84 4.80
CA LEU A 204 -13.26 16.61 4.32
C LEU A 204 -14.15 15.76 3.41
N THR A 205 -15.38 16.19 3.17
CA THR A 205 -16.28 15.62 2.17
C THR A 205 -16.55 16.63 1.07
N LYS A 206 -16.16 16.31 -0.17
CA LYS A 206 -16.40 17.16 -1.34
C LYS A 206 -16.53 16.35 -2.61
N TYR A 207 -17.09 16.95 -3.67
CA TYR A 207 -16.98 16.40 -5.02
C TYR A 207 -15.57 16.58 -5.56
N TYR A 208 -15.16 15.66 -6.44
CA TYR A 208 -13.89 15.74 -7.12
C TYR A 208 -13.79 17.02 -7.95
N ASP A 209 -12.76 17.80 -7.68
CA ASP A 209 -12.47 19.08 -8.33
C ASP A 209 -11.01 19.17 -8.79
N GLY A 210 -10.24 18.08 -8.70
CA GLY A 210 -8.81 18.04 -9.02
C GLY A 210 -7.88 18.69 -8.00
N THR A 211 -8.40 19.19 -6.87
CA THR A 211 -7.59 19.77 -5.80
C THR A 211 -7.57 18.87 -4.56
N PRO A 212 -6.53 18.94 -3.71
CA PRO A 212 -6.47 18.19 -2.45
C PRO A 212 -7.66 18.46 -1.52
N LEU A 213 -7.94 17.54 -0.62
CA LEU A 213 -8.72 17.84 0.59
C LEU A 213 -8.02 18.98 1.39
N PRO A 214 -8.77 19.79 2.15
CA PRO A 214 -8.17 20.85 2.94
C PRO A 214 -7.29 20.29 4.07
N ALA A 215 -6.09 20.85 4.21
CA ALA A 215 -5.21 20.59 5.35
C ALA A 215 -5.72 21.33 6.60
N TYR A 216 -5.50 20.76 7.79
CA TYR A 216 -5.86 21.45 9.03
C TYR A 216 -4.88 22.61 9.27
N ASP A 217 -5.42 23.80 9.55
CA ASP A 217 -4.63 25.00 9.79
C ASP A 217 -4.18 25.07 11.26
N LEU A 218 -3.16 24.28 11.61
CA LEU A 218 -2.57 24.27 12.95
C LEU A 218 -2.03 25.64 13.39
N ALA A 219 -1.62 26.49 12.44
CA ALA A 219 -1.02 27.78 12.77
C ALA A 219 -2.09 28.77 13.27
N SER A 220 -3.28 28.76 12.68
CA SER A 220 -4.39 29.63 13.13
C SER A 220 -5.28 28.97 14.18
N LYS A 221 -5.32 27.63 14.23
CA LYS A 221 -6.12 26.85 15.18
C LYS A 221 -5.26 25.82 15.94
N PRO A 222 -4.40 26.26 16.87
CA PRO A 222 -3.57 25.37 17.68
C PRO A 222 -4.40 24.33 18.43
N ILE A 223 -3.83 23.14 18.60
CA ILE A 223 -4.46 22.05 19.37
C ILE A 223 -3.69 21.85 20.67
N THR A 224 -4.41 21.75 21.79
CA THR A 224 -3.81 21.31 23.06
C THR A 224 -4.12 19.84 23.27
N THR A 225 -3.10 19.01 23.42
CA THR A 225 -3.26 17.57 23.61
C THR A 225 -3.86 17.26 24.98
N PRO A 226 -4.61 16.16 25.13
CA PRO A 226 -5.21 15.79 26.42
C PRO A 226 -4.16 15.54 27.52
N ALA A 227 -4.62 15.61 28.78
CA ALA A 227 -3.81 15.17 29.90
C ALA A 227 -3.44 13.68 29.78
N PRO A 228 -2.26 13.26 30.27
CA PRO A 228 -1.29 14.05 31.04
C PRO A 228 -0.34 14.90 30.19
N ASP A 229 -0.36 14.78 28.86
CA ASP A 229 0.63 15.39 27.96
C ASP A 229 0.53 16.92 27.92
N ASN A 230 -0.68 17.49 27.74
CA ASN A 230 -0.96 18.93 27.78
C ASN A 230 -0.03 19.80 26.89
N LYS A 231 0.42 19.27 25.75
CA LYS A 231 1.28 19.97 24.79
C LYS A 231 0.47 20.75 23.78
N VAL A 232 1.02 21.87 23.31
CA VAL A 232 0.39 22.71 22.28
C VAL A 232 1.03 22.40 20.92
N LEU A 233 0.20 21.98 19.97
CA LEU A 233 0.56 21.74 18.58
C LEU A 233 0.14 22.95 17.75
N ASP A 234 1.12 23.75 17.34
CA ASP A 234 0.93 25.03 16.64
C ASP A 234 1.93 25.26 15.49
N LYS A 235 2.82 24.29 15.22
CA LYS A 235 3.88 24.43 14.21
C LYS A 235 3.72 23.45 13.06
N VAL A 236 3.75 23.99 11.85
CA VAL A 236 3.80 23.21 10.61
C VAL A 236 5.24 22.93 10.16
N THR A 237 6.17 23.83 10.48
CA THR A 237 7.61 23.70 10.21
C THR A 237 8.42 24.10 11.44
N ASP A 238 9.64 23.57 11.57
CA ASP A 238 10.59 24.06 12.58
C ASP A 238 11.30 25.36 12.15
N SER A 239 12.21 25.85 12.98
CA SER A 239 12.98 27.08 12.72
C SER A 239 13.94 26.96 11.53
N SER A 240 14.27 25.75 11.08
CA SER A 240 15.08 25.49 9.90
C SER A 240 14.24 25.36 8.62
N GLY A 241 12.91 25.38 8.74
CA GLY A 241 11.97 25.16 7.64
C GLY A 241 11.69 23.69 7.34
N LYS A 242 12.12 22.75 8.21
CA LYS A 242 11.78 21.33 8.07
C LYS A 242 10.30 21.13 8.37
N GLN A 243 9.62 20.37 7.51
CA GLN A 243 8.22 20.01 7.69
C GLN A 243 8.04 19.16 8.97
N LEU A 244 7.10 19.56 9.83
CA LEU A 244 6.74 18.86 11.06
C LEU A 244 5.42 18.11 10.94
N ILE A 245 4.63 18.36 9.89
CA ILE A 245 3.34 17.71 9.67
C ILE A 245 3.42 16.73 8.50
N GLU A 246 2.97 15.51 8.76
CA GLU A 246 2.82 14.44 7.78
C GLU A 246 1.36 13.99 7.78
N TYR A 247 0.80 13.78 6.60
CA TYR A 247 -0.50 13.14 6.41
C TYR A 247 -0.29 11.72 5.92
N ARG A 248 -0.96 10.78 6.58
CA ARG A 248 -1.09 9.40 6.10
C ARG A 248 -2.52 9.17 5.71
N TYR A 249 -2.74 8.50 4.60
CA TYR A 249 -4.09 8.16 4.17
C TYR A 249 -4.15 6.74 3.62
N GLN A 250 -5.24 6.05 3.96
CA GLN A 250 -5.51 4.68 3.54
C GLN A 250 -6.91 4.61 2.89
N PRO A 251 -7.00 4.16 1.63
CA PRO A 251 -8.29 4.01 0.96
C PRO A 251 -9.12 2.91 1.63
N HIS A 252 -10.41 3.17 1.78
CA HIS A 252 -11.40 2.26 2.36
C HIS A 252 -12.61 2.13 1.43
N ASP A 253 -13.38 1.08 1.64
CA ASP A 253 -14.63 0.85 0.90
C ASP A 253 -15.73 1.86 1.26
N ARG A 254 -15.70 2.40 2.48
CA ARG A 254 -16.65 3.40 3.00
C ARG A 254 -16.05 4.24 4.13
N VAL A 255 -16.74 5.31 4.49
CA VAL A 255 -16.55 6.04 5.75
C VAL A 255 -17.45 5.40 6.82
N PRO A 256 -16.97 5.13 8.05
CA PRO A 256 -17.81 4.69 9.16
C PRO A 256 -19.00 5.62 9.39
N GLY A 257 -20.17 5.04 9.63
CA GLY A 257 -21.45 5.74 9.74
C GLY A 257 -22.24 5.76 8.43
N ASP A 258 -21.60 5.60 7.26
CA ASP A 258 -22.30 5.46 5.98
C ASP A 258 -22.77 4.03 5.76
N ASN A 259 -23.97 3.73 6.29
CA ASN A 259 -24.61 2.40 6.22
C ASN A 259 -23.82 1.28 6.92
N GLY A 260 -23.06 1.61 7.96
CA GLY A 260 -22.37 0.67 8.85
C GLY A 260 -21.14 1.28 9.53
N GLU A 261 -20.76 0.71 10.68
CA GLU A 261 -19.61 1.19 11.47
C GLU A 261 -18.27 0.63 11.00
N ASN A 262 -18.28 -0.52 10.34
CA ASN A 262 -17.06 -1.20 9.91
C ASN A 262 -16.68 -0.80 8.48
N ALA A 263 -15.52 -0.15 8.33
CA ALA A 263 -14.88 0.11 7.06
C ALA A 263 -13.70 -0.83 6.85
N THR A 264 -13.51 -1.31 5.62
CA THR A 264 -12.42 -2.23 5.26
C THR A 264 -11.42 -1.52 4.35
N PRO A 265 -10.10 -1.62 4.61
CA PRO A 265 -9.09 -1.09 3.71
C PRO A 265 -9.17 -1.71 2.31
N THR A 266 -9.10 -0.89 1.27
CA THR A 266 -9.07 -1.32 -0.14
C THR A 266 -7.67 -1.23 -0.76
N GLY A 267 -6.69 -0.74 0.01
CA GLY A 267 -5.30 -0.60 -0.42
C GLY A 267 -4.37 -0.25 0.74
N PRO A 268 -3.06 -0.16 0.47
CA PRO A 268 -2.06 0.18 1.49
C PRO A 268 -2.20 1.63 1.94
N GLU A 269 -1.70 1.92 3.14
CA GLU A 269 -1.51 3.31 3.59
C GLU A 269 -0.34 3.98 2.87
N THR A 270 -0.48 5.26 2.56
CA THR A 270 0.56 6.10 1.95
C THR A 270 0.77 7.39 2.75
N SER A 271 2.00 7.87 2.81
CA SER A 271 2.40 9.12 3.47
C SER A 271 2.64 10.26 2.47
N SER A 272 2.24 11.48 2.82
CA SER A 272 2.49 12.70 2.05
C SER A 272 2.56 13.93 2.95
N THR A 273 3.18 15.01 2.48
CA THR A 273 3.09 16.33 3.13
C THR A 273 1.85 17.11 2.68
N THR A 274 1.13 16.60 1.69
CA THR A 274 -0.11 17.16 1.15
C THR A 274 -1.27 16.18 1.33
N MET A 275 -2.47 16.73 1.44
CA MET A 275 -3.71 15.95 1.52
C MET A 275 -4.03 15.23 0.20
N PRO A 276 -4.80 14.14 0.23
CA PRO A 276 -5.14 13.37 -0.96
C PRO A 276 -6.12 14.12 -1.88
N VAL A 277 -6.00 13.86 -3.19
CA VAL A 277 -6.86 14.39 -4.26
C VAL A 277 -7.84 13.32 -4.78
N ASN A 278 -7.48 12.04 -4.66
CA ASN A 278 -8.16 10.94 -5.32
C ASN A 278 -9.53 10.64 -4.72
N VAL A 279 -10.42 10.14 -5.58
CA VAL A 279 -11.79 9.74 -5.25
C VAL A 279 -11.80 8.54 -4.31
N GLY A 280 -12.78 8.51 -3.41
CA GLY A 280 -13.04 7.39 -2.51
C GLY A 280 -13.16 7.80 -1.05
N ALA A 281 -13.49 6.83 -0.21
CA ALA A 281 -13.44 6.98 1.24
C ALA A 281 -12.01 6.78 1.74
N LEU A 282 -11.59 7.63 2.66
CA LEU A 282 -10.21 7.70 3.14
C LEU A 282 -10.21 7.77 4.66
N LYS A 283 -9.44 6.88 5.29
CA LYS A 283 -8.97 7.09 6.65
C LYS A 283 -7.74 7.98 6.58
N ILE A 284 -7.75 9.10 7.27
CA ILE A 284 -6.67 10.09 7.26
C ILE A 284 -6.08 10.21 8.66
N THR A 285 -4.76 10.15 8.75
CA THR A 285 -4.01 10.35 9.99
C THR A 285 -3.13 11.58 9.83
N LEU A 286 -3.41 12.65 10.58
CA LEU A 286 -2.51 13.78 10.72
C LEU A 286 -1.48 13.42 11.79
N VAL A 287 -0.19 13.52 11.46
CA VAL A 287 0.92 13.29 12.38
C VAL A 287 1.69 14.59 12.58
N SER A 288 1.84 15.01 13.84
CA SER A 288 2.69 16.13 14.25
C SER A 288 3.99 15.62 14.87
N LYS A 289 5.12 16.10 14.32
CA LYS A 289 6.48 15.83 14.76
C LYS A 289 7.08 16.96 15.61
N GLN A 290 6.27 17.93 16.02
CA GLN A 290 6.72 19.12 16.76
C GLN A 290 7.54 18.79 18.03
N TYR A 291 7.27 17.66 18.66
CA TYR A 291 7.95 17.20 19.88
C TYR A 291 8.83 15.96 19.66
N ALA A 292 9.13 15.58 18.40
CA ALA A 292 9.74 14.30 18.06
C ALA A 292 11.24 14.39 17.69
N ASP A 293 11.97 15.36 18.26
CA ASP A 293 13.40 15.55 17.99
C ASP A 293 14.26 15.23 19.23
N GLU A 294 14.91 14.06 19.22
CA GLU A 294 15.83 13.64 20.28
C GLU A 294 17.07 14.52 20.41
N SER A 295 17.43 15.25 19.34
CA SER A 295 18.58 16.15 19.32
C SER A 295 18.24 17.60 19.69
N SER A 296 16.98 17.85 20.05
CA SER A 296 16.52 19.19 20.42
C SER A 296 17.29 19.75 21.62
N SER A 297 17.55 21.07 21.59
CA SER A 297 18.10 21.78 22.75
C SER A 297 17.07 21.99 23.86
N ASP A 298 15.78 21.75 23.58
CA ASP A 298 14.73 21.72 24.59
C ASP A 298 14.68 20.35 25.25
N ALA A 299 14.95 20.32 26.57
CA ALA A 299 15.03 19.09 27.35
C ALA A 299 13.71 18.31 27.36
N GLU A 300 12.56 18.98 27.30
CA GLU A 300 11.26 18.30 27.29
C GLU A 300 10.98 17.64 25.94
N ILE A 301 11.39 18.29 24.84
CA ILE A 301 11.31 17.71 23.49
C ILE A 301 12.23 16.50 23.39
N ALA A 302 13.49 16.66 23.81
CA ALA A 302 14.50 15.59 23.74
C ALA A 302 14.09 14.37 24.58
N GLU A 303 13.52 14.58 25.77
CA GLU A 303 13.04 13.47 26.61
C GLU A 303 11.80 12.78 26.03
N PHE A 304 10.83 13.55 25.53
CA PHE A 304 9.63 13.01 24.89
C PHE A 304 9.98 12.15 23.66
N ALA A 305 10.86 12.65 22.80
CA ALA A 305 11.22 12.01 21.54
C ALA A 305 11.88 10.62 21.69
N LYS A 306 12.41 10.29 22.88
CA LYS A 306 12.97 8.94 23.16
C LYS A 306 11.91 7.85 23.09
N SER A 307 10.69 8.15 23.55
CA SER A 307 9.60 7.16 23.67
C SER A 307 8.46 7.38 22.67
N TYR A 308 8.43 8.53 22.01
CA TYR A 308 7.33 8.96 21.15
C TYR A 308 7.81 9.48 19.80
N TRP A 309 7.07 9.12 18.76
CA TRP A 309 7.22 9.65 17.41
C TRP A 309 6.52 10.99 17.21
N GLY A 310 5.79 11.49 18.20
CA GLY A 310 4.97 12.69 18.11
C GLY A 310 3.51 12.42 18.47
N HIS A 311 2.64 13.21 17.88
CA HIS A 311 1.20 13.19 18.13
C HIS A 311 0.44 12.86 16.86
N ARG A 312 -0.72 12.21 16.99
CA ARG A 312 -1.56 11.94 15.82
C ARG A 312 -3.04 12.16 16.08
N ALA A 313 -3.76 12.54 15.04
CA ALA A 313 -5.22 12.53 15.00
C ALA A 313 -5.70 11.70 13.81
N VAL A 314 -6.73 10.90 14.03
CA VAL A 314 -7.39 10.11 13.00
C VAL A 314 -8.72 10.76 12.66
N MET A 315 -8.99 10.85 11.37
CA MET A 315 -10.18 11.46 10.79
C MET A 315 -10.60 10.69 9.54
N TRP A 316 -11.83 10.94 9.09
CA TRP A 316 -12.37 10.33 7.89
C TRP A 316 -12.72 11.42 6.88
N GLY A 317 -12.46 11.13 5.61
CA GLY A 317 -12.81 12.00 4.50
C GLY A 317 -13.35 11.20 3.32
N ARG A 318 -14.00 11.92 2.40
CA ARG A 318 -14.49 11.36 1.15
C ARG A 318 -14.38 12.37 0.01
N VAL A 319 -13.73 11.96 -1.06
CA VAL A 319 -13.83 12.67 -2.35
C VAL A 319 -14.82 11.91 -3.21
N MET A 320 -15.93 12.53 -3.56
CA MET A 320 -17.01 11.93 -4.34
C MET A 320 -16.72 12.05 -5.83
N PRO A 321 -17.02 11.03 -6.66
CA PRO A 321 -16.84 11.13 -8.10
C PRO A 321 -17.76 12.20 -8.69
N ILE A 322 -17.39 12.70 -9.88
CA ILE A 322 -18.23 13.57 -10.70
C ILE A 322 -18.57 12.88 -12.02
N ALA A 323 -19.69 13.27 -12.63
CA ALA A 323 -20.08 12.81 -13.95
C ALA A 323 -19.11 13.29 -15.04
N SER A 324 -18.98 12.48 -16.09
CA SER A 324 -18.26 12.83 -17.32
C SER A 324 -19.24 12.92 -18.49
N GLN A 325 -18.92 13.72 -19.48
CA GLN A 325 -19.66 13.84 -20.73
C GLN A 325 -18.77 13.63 -21.95
N VAL A 326 -19.40 13.29 -23.07
CA VAL A 326 -18.74 13.13 -24.37
C VAL A 326 -19.25 14.19 -25.32
N ARG A 327 -18.34 14.86 -26.02
CA ARG A 327 -18.64 15.80 -27.11
C ARG A 327 -17.76 15.54 -28.33
N ASP A 328 -18.07 16.23 -29.41
CA ASP A 328 -17.32 16.18 -30.68
C ASP A 328 -17.12 14.74 -31.19
N LEU A 329 -18.12 13.88 -30.99
CA LEU A 329 -18.11 12.53 -31.52
C LEU A 329 -18.13 12.59 -33.05
N ALA A 330 -17.10 12.03 -33.68
CA ALA A 330 -16.95 11.99 -35.11
C ALA A 330 -16.41 10.63 -35.56
N ALA A 331 -16.71 10.26 -36.80
CA ALA A 331 -16.14 9.11 -37.46
C ALA A 331 -15.63 9.52 -38.85
N GLU A 332 -14.44 9.07 -39.22
CA GLU A 332 -13.80 9.40 -40.50
C GLU A 332 -13.08 8.18 -41.09
N TRP A 333 -13.18 8.00 -42.40
CA TRP A 333 -12.41 7.01 -43.16
C TRP A 333 -10.96 7.47 -43.29
N VAL A 334 -10.05 6.68 -42.72
CA VAL A 334 -8.62 7.04 -42.59
C VAL A 334 -7.92 7.03 -43.95
N ASP A 335 -8.32 6.10 -44.81
CA ASP A 335 -7.68 5.84 -46.11
C ASP A 335 -8.20 6.80 -47.20
N GLU A 336 -9.27 7.56 -46.95
CA GLU A 336 -9.84 8.50 -47.89
C GLU A 336 -9.07 9.82 -47.89
N THR A 337 -8.82 10.38 -49.07
CA THR A 337 -8.06 11.62 -49.27
C THR A 337 -8.94 12.81 -49.64
N ASP A 338 -10.11 12.57 -50.23
CA ASP A 338 -11.13 13.57 -50.50
C ASP A 338 -11.88 13.94 -49.21
N ALA A 339 -11.76 15.22 -48.80
CA ALA A 339 -12.42 15.75 -47.62
C ALA A 339 -13.95 15.60 -47.65
N GLY A 340 -14.57 15.56 -48.83
CA GLY A 340 -16.01 15.34 -48.98
C GLY A 340 -16.44 13.89 -48.78
N GLN A 341 -15.53 12.93 -48.98
CA GLN A 341 -15.79 11.50 -48.82
C GLN A 341 -15.31 10.97 -47.46
N LYS A 342 -14.34 11.62 -46.81
CA LYS A 342 -13.84 11.26 -45.48
C LYS A 342 -14.89 10.99 -44.38
N PRO A 343 -15.99 11.77 -44.26
CA PRO A 343 -16.95 11.53 -43.19
C PRO A 343 -17.46 10.09 -43.14
N GLY A 344 -17.52 9.49 -41.95
CA GLY A 344 -17.88 8.08 -41.74
C GLY A 344 -19.30 7.71 -42.18
N GLY A 345 -20.17 8.71 -42.39
CA GLY A 345 -21.50 8.51 -42.99
C GLY A 345 -21.48 8.18 -44.49
N ASN A 346 -20.35 8.36 -45.16
CA ASN A 346 -20.21 8.03 -46.58
C ASN A 346 -19.87 6.53 -46.75
N PRO A 347 -20.49 5.83 -47.73
CA PRO A 347 -20.22 4.41 -47.96
C PRO A 347 -18.77 4.18 -48.42
N HIS A 348 -18.05 3.29 -47.73
CA HIS A 348 -16.74 2.80 -48.15
C HIS A 348 -16.65 1.28 -47.97
N PRO A 349 -15.74 0.61 -48.69
CA PRO A 349 -15.44 -0.80 -48.47
C PRO A 349 -15.08 -1.09 -47.00
N SER A 350 -15.61 -2.19 -46.47
CA SER A 350 -15.44 -2.59 -45.07
C SER A 350 -14.00 -2.96 -44.68
N ASP A 351 -13.10 -3.15 -45.65
CA ASP A 351 -11.67 -3.41 -45.44
C ASP A 351 -10.84 -2.13 -45.23
N GLN A 352 -11.44 -0.96 -45.46
CA GLN A 352 -10.86 0.33 -45.11
C GLN A 352 -10.97 0.60 -43.60
N SER A 353 -10.08 1.45 -43.10
CA SER A 353 -10.03 1.77 -41.68
C SER A 353 -10.96 2.94 -41.35
N LEU A 354 -11.84 2.75 -40.38
CA LEU A 354 -12.68 3.79 -39.79
C LEU A 354 -12.08 4.24 -38.47
N LYS A 355 -11.90 5.55 -38.30
CA LYS A 355 -11.46 6.16 -37.04
C LYS A 355 -12.62 6.87 -36.39
N VAL A 356 -12.96 6.48 -35.17
CA VAL A 356 -13.86 7.20 -34.28
C VAL A 356 -13.04 8.09 -33.38
N SER A 357 -13.46 9.34 -33.19
CA SER A 357 -12.85 10.26 -32.22
C SER A 357 -13.89 10.98 -31.39
N ALA A 358 -13.54 11.30 -30.16
CA ALA A 358 -14.40 12.09 -29.27
C ALA A 358 -13.56 12.84 -28.24
N VAL A 359 -14.16 13.86 -27.63
CA VAL A 359 -13.62 14.52 -26.45
C VAL A 359 -14.43 14.10 -25.23
N ILE A 360 -13.74 13.67 -24.18
CA ILE A 360 -14.31 13.24 -22.91
C ILE A 360 -13.87 14.24 -21.86
N GLU A 361 -14.81 14.86 -21.17
CA GLU A 361 -14.53 15.86 -20.15
C GLU A 361 -15.48 15.71 -18.96
N ARG A 362 -15.24 16.47 -17.89
CA ARG A 362 -16.20 16.59 -16.80
C ARG A 362 -17.55 17.09 -17.34
N ALA A 363 -18.65 16.60 -16.79
CA ALA A 363 -19.96 17.21 -17.04
C ALA A 363 -20.01 18.64 -16.46
N GLU A 364 -20.98 19.46 -16.89
CA GLU A 364 -21.14 20.81 -16.36
C GLU A 364 -21.45 20.82 -14.86
N THR A 365 -22.19 19.82 -14.37
CA THR A 365 -22.54 19.61 -12.97
C THR A 365 -22.04 18.28 -12.44
N VAL A 366 -21.89 18.18 -11.11
CA VAL A 366 -21.27 17.03 -10.43
C VAL A 366 -21.96 15.69 -10.71
N ASP A 367 -23.26 15.70 -11.02
CA ASP A 367 -24.08 14.52 -11.33
C ASP A 367 -24.57 14.50 -12.80
N GLY A 368 -24.19 15.49 -13.60
CA GLY A 368 -24.66 15.65 -14.98
C GLY A 368 -26.13 16.08 -15.11
N GLN A 369 -26.76 16.55 -14.03
CA GLN A 369 -28.14 17.05 -14.05
C GLN A 369 -28.18 18.58 -14.02
N ASP A 370 -29.13 19.15 -14.77
CA ASP A 370 -29.35 20.60 -14.82
C ASP A 370 -29.70 21.15 -13.44
N GLY A 371 -29.01 22.21 -13.03
CA GLY A 371 -29.26 22.90 -11.75
C GLY A 371 -28.55 22.33 -10.53
N SER A 372 -27.79 21.24 -10.68
CA SER A 372 -26.89 20.70 -9.66
C SER A 372 -25.61 21.54 -9.49
N GLU A 373 -24.79 21.21 -8.49
CA GLU A 373 -23.53 21.92 -8.23
C GLU A 373 -22.60 21.86 -9.46
N PRO A 374 -22.01 22.99 -9.90
CA PRO A 374 -21.13 23.00 -11.06
C PRO A 374 -19.78 22.34 -10.78
N THR A 375 -19.24 21.64 -11.77
CA THR A 375 -17.88 21.07 -11.68
C THR A 375 -16.80 22.16 -11.80
N LYS A 376 -15.59 21.86 -11.33
CA LYS A 376 -14.44 22.79 -11.42
C LYS A 376 -13.55 22.46 -12.62
N PRO A 377 -13.01 23.47 -13.34
CA PRO A 377 -12.10 23.25 -14.46
C PRO A 377 -10.78 22.58 -14.05
N THR A 378 -10.38 22.70 -12.79
CA THR A 378 -9.20 22.04 -12.22
C THR A 378 -9.30 20.52 -12.14
N ALA A 379 -10.48 19.92 -12.35
CA ALA A 379 -10.63 18.47 -12.43
C ALA A 379 -9.77 17.89 -13.54
N ALA A 380 -8.98 16.86 -13.25
CA ALA A 380 -8.09 16.25 -14.23
C ALA A 380 -8.86 15.59 -15.38
N ALA A 381 -8.17 15.41 -16.51
CA ALA A 381 -8.73 14.75 -17.69
C ALA A 381 -9.26 13.34 -17.34
N PRO A 382 -10.49 12.97 -17.75
CA PRO A 382 -11.07 11.67 -17.42
C PRO A 382 -10.23 10.48 -17.91
N GLU A 383 -10.11 9.46 -17.07
CA GLU A 383 -9.38 8.22 -17.35
C GLU A 383 -10.30 6.99 -17.19
N GLY A 384 -9.80 5.81 -17.56
CA GLY A 384 -10.54 4.56 -17.40
C GLY A 384 -10.93 3.94 -18.73
N ARG A 385 -12.24 3.82 -19.00
CA ARG A 385 -12.75 3.09 -20.17
C ARG A 385 -13.90 3.83 -20.84
N VAL A 386 -14.06 3.60 -22.13
CA VAL A 386 -15.19 4.09 -22.93
C VAL A 386 -15.97 2.91 -23.50
N GLN A 387 -17.29 3.04 -23.58
CA GLN A 387 -18.16 2.07 -24.23
C GLN A 387 -18.72 2.70 -25.51
N LEU A 388 -18.55 2.03 -26.64
CA LEU A 388 -19.19 2.42 -27.89
C LEU A 388 -20.64 1.94 -27.88
N TYR A 389 -21.54 2.76 -28.41
CA TYR A 389 -22.95 2.43 -28.61
C TYR A 389 -23.31 2.62 -30.08
N VAL A 390 -24.04 1.66 -30.62
CA VAL A 390 -24.62 1.71 -31.97
C VAL A 390 -26.10 1.44 -31.82
N ASP A 391 -26.94 2.33 -32.36
CA ASP A 391 -28.40 2.27 -32.24
C ASP A 391 -28.90 2.16 -30.78
N GLY A 392 -28.16 2.74 -29.84
CA GLY A 392 -28.48 2.73 -28.41
C GLY A 392 -28.04 1.47 -27.64
N GLU A 393 -27.48 0.48 -28.34
CA GLU A 393 -26.97 -0.76 -27.74
C GLU A 393 -25.44 -0.73 -27.61
N PRO A 394 -24.88 -1.20 -26.49
CA PRO A 394 -23.43 -1.26 -26.32
C PRO A 394 -22.83 -2.29 -27.28
N VAL A 395 -21.81 -1.87 -28.03
CA VAL A 395 -21.10 -2.75 -28.98
C VAL A 395 -19.69 -3.08 -28.51
N GLY A 396 -19.35 -4.35 -28.56
CA GLY A 396 -18.07 -4.85 -28.05
C GLY A 396 -17.91 -4.66 -26.53
N GLY A 397 -16.71 -4.93 -26.03
CA GLY A 397 -16.36 -4.64 -24.64
C GLY A 397 -15.90 -3.19 -24.44
N PRO A 398 -15.91 -2.67 -23.20
CA PRO A 398 -15.36 -1.35 -22.91
C PRO A 398 -13.89 -1.23 -23.32
N ILE A 399 -13.59 -0.17 -24.07
CA ILE A 399 -12.26 0.15 -24.58
C ILE A 399 -11.50 0.94 -23.52
N GLU A 400 -10.35 0.43 -23.10
CA GLU A 400 -9.45 1.16 -22.19
C GLU A 400 -8.89 2.43 -22.85
N LEU A 401 -8.91 3.54 -22.10
CA LEU A 401 -8.21 4.77 -22.45
C LEU A 401 -6.71 4.59 -22.16
N ARG A 402 -5.92 4.54 -23.21
CA ARG A 402 -4.48 4.32 -23.23
C ARG A 402 -3.77 5.60 -23.66
N PHE A 403 -3.03 6.19 -22.73
CA PHE A 403 -2.24 7.41 -22.95
C PHE A 403 -0.82 7.15 -23.46
N GLU A 404 -0.45 5.87 -23.59
CA GLU A 404 0.76 5.38 -24.24
C GLU A 404 0.47 4.01 -24.87
N ASP A 405 1.37 3.54 -25.73
CA ASP A 405 1.30 2.18 -26.25
C ASP A 405 1.44 1.15 -25.12
N LYS A 406 0.65 0.06 -25.18
CA LYS A 406 0.68 -0.96 -24.13
C LYS A 406 2.03 -1.69 -24.11
N LYS A 407 2.58 -1.84 -22.91
CA LYS A 407 3.84 -2.53 -22.65
C LYS A 407 3.62 -3.90 -21.99
N ASP A 408 4.56 -4.80 -22.19
CA ASP A 408 4.66 -6.07 -21.46
C ASP A 408 5.24 -5.86 -20.05
N GLU A 409 5.35 -6.95 -19.27
CA GLU A 409 5.88 -6.94 -17.90
C GLU A 409 7.33 -6.44 -17.81
N THR A 410 8.06 -6.45 -18.92
CA THR A 410 9.45 -5.98 -19.00
C THR A 410 9.58 -4.53 -19.50
N GLY A 411 8.45 -3.88 -19.79
CA GLY A 411 8.39 -2.49 -20.24
C GLY A 411 8.53 -2.30 -21.75
N ASN A 412 8.54 -3.37 -22.55
CA ASN A 412 8.62 -3.29 -24.00
C ASN A 412 7.23 -3.17 -24.62
N VAL A 413 7.10 -2.41 -25.71
CA VAL A 413 5.82 -2.28 -26.43
C VAL A 413 5.40 -3.63 -27.00
N ILE A 414 4.14 -4.02 -26.77
CA ILE A 414 3.58 -5.25 -27.32
C ILE A 414 3.32 -5.03 -28.81
N LEU A 415 4.01 -5.78 -29.67
CA LEU A 415 3.88 -5.68 -31.12
C LEU A 415 2.93 -6.76 -31.69
N GLY A 416 2.19 -6.40 -32.73
CA GLY A 416 1.43 -7.33 -33.56
C GLY A 416 2.28 -8.03 -34.62
N GLU A 417 1.67 -8.91 -35.40
CA GLU A 417 2.35 -9.65 -36.48
C GLU A 417 2.93 -8.73 -37.58
N ASP A 418 2.39 -7.51 -37.71
CA ASP A 418 2.85 -6.49 -38.65
C ASP A 418 3.98 -5.60 -38.09
N GLY A 419 4.46 -5.89 -36.88
CA GLY A 419 5.52 -5.14 -36.20
C GLY A 419 5.09 -3.78 -35.63
N LYS A 420 3.79 -3.45 -35.64
CA LYS A 420 3.24 -2.24 -35.02
C LYS A 420 2.71 -2.54 -33.61
N PRO A 421 2.46 -1.52 -32.76
CA PRO A 421 1.85 -1.76 -31.45
C PRO A 421 0.52 -2.49 -31.59
N ALA A 422 0.37 -3.64 -30.94
CA ALA A 422 -0.87 -4.42 -30.92
C ALA A 422 -2.00 -3.67 -30.18
N PHE A 423 -1.62 -2.83 -29.21
CA PHE A 423 -2.53 -2.00 -28.44
C PHE A 423 -1.98 -0.56 -28.40
N PRO A 424 -2.15 0.20 -29.49
CA PRO A 424 -1.60 1.54 -29.59
C PRO A 424 -2.30 2.50 -28.62
N GLN A 425 -1.60 3.60 -28.31
CA GLN A 425 -2.18 4.78 -27.68
C GLN A 425 -3.47 5.17 -28.41
N ASN A 426 -4.52 5.46 -27.63
CA ASN A 426 -5.84 5.85 -28.15
C ASN A 426 -6.43 7.06 -27.39
N ALA A 427 -5.66 7.65 -26.48
CA ALA A 427 -6.08 8.77 -25.65
C ALA A 427 -4.95 9.79 -25.45
N VAL A 428 -5.30 11.08 -25.39
CA VAL A 428 -4.38 12.19 -25.08
C VAL A 428 -5.05 13.10 -24.06
N ARG A 429 -4.33 13.45 -22.98
CA ARG A 429 -4.77 14.47 -22.01
C ARG A 429 -4.48 15.85 -22.58
N ALA A 430 -5.42 16.77 -22.47
CA ALA A 430 -5.29 18.15 -22.91
C ALA A 430 -6.11 19.10 -22.01
N GLY A 431 -5.91 20.40 -22.18
CA GLY A 431 -6.59 21.44 -21.41
C GLY A 431 -5.71 22.10 -20.35
N ASP A 432 -6.32 22.97 -19.55
CA ASP A 432 -5.69 23.73 -18.47
C ASP A 432 -6.68 24.02 -17.33
N ASP A 433 -6.18 24.55 -16.22
CA ASP A 433 -6.99 24.84 -15.02
C ASP A 433 -8.00 26.00 -15.21
N GLY A 434 -7.95 26.72 -16.32
CA GLY A 434 -8.88 27.81 -16.66
C GLY A 434 -10.07 27.32 -17.48
N ALA A 435 -9.81 26.63 -18.60
CA ALA A 435 -10.84 26.12 -19.50
C ALA A 435 -11.36 24.72 -19.08
N GLY A 436 -10.49 23.94 -18.45
CA GLY A 436 -10.75 22.58 -18.02
C GLY A 436 -9.94 21.54 -18.76
N HIS A 437 -9.60 20.47 -18.05
CA HIS A 437 -8.92 19.31 -18.63
C HIS A 437 -9.91 18.35 -19.29
N TYR A 438 -9.45 17.68 -20.34
CA TYR A 438 -10.22 16.71 -21.11
C TYR A 438 -9.32 15.65 -21.74
N THR A 439 -9.92 14.51 -22.08
CA THR A 439 -9.28 13.41 -22.79
C THR A 439 -9.78 13.38 -24.23
N GLN A 440 -8.87 13.55 -25.18
CA GLN A 440 -9.14 13.25 -26.58
C GLN A 440 -9.00 11.76 -26.81
N PHE A 441 -10.07 11.09 -27.21
CA PHE A 441 -10.12 9.68 -27.55
C PHE A 441 -10.13 9.49 -29.06
N PHE A 442 -9.42 8.47 -29.55
CA PHE A 442 -9.48 8.04 -30.93
C PHE A 442 -9.30 6.53 -31.06
N TYR A 443 -10.14 5.87 -31.83
CA TYR A 443 -10.10 4.43 -32.02
C TYR A 443 -10.30 4.08 -33.48
N THR A 444 -9.30 3.40 -34.05
CA THR A 444 -9.30 2.98 -35.45
C THR A 444 -9.53 1.48 -35.54
N PHE A 445 -10.47 1.07 -36.38
CA PHE A 445 -10.76 -0.32 -36.65
C PHE A 445 -11.19 -0.52 -38.11
N LYS A 446 -11.13 -1.75 -38.59
CA LYS A 446 -11.72 -2.13 -39.88
C LYS A 446 -13.07 -2.78 -39.65
N PRO A 447 -14.17 -2.27 -40.26
CA PRO A 447 -15.49 -2.88 -40.12
C PRO A 447 -15.52 -4.37 -40.48
N SER A 448 -14.77 -4.80 -41.49
CA SER A 448 -14.68 -6.21 -41.91
C SER A 448 -14.08 -7.16 -40.86
N GLU A 449 -13.25 -6.63 -39.95
CA GLU A 449 -12.64 -7.40 -38.86
C GLU A 449 -13.47 -7.28 -37.56
N THR A 450 -14.38 -6.30 -37.50
CA THR A 450 -15.14 -5.94 -36.31
C THR A 450 -16.58 -5.50 -36.66
N ASP A 451 -17.31 -6.37 -37.36
CA ASP A 451 -18.65 -6.08 -37.94
C ASP A 451 -19.69 -5.64 -36.89
N HIS A 452 -19.51 -6.06 -35.64
CA HIS A 452 -20.38 -5.64 -34.53
C HIS A 452 -20.20 -4.18 -34.09
N LEU A 453 -19.18 -3.47 -34.58
CA LEU A 453 -18.89 -2.07 -34.23
C LEU A 453 -19.47 -1.05 -35.22
N VAL A 454 -20.28 -1.51 -36.19
CA VAL A 454 -20.98 -0.67 -37.16
C VAL A 454 -22.50 -0.94 -37.14
N PRO A 455 -23.35 0.02 -37.54
CA PRO A 455 -24.79 -0.22 -37.66
C PRO A 455 -25.08 -1.40 -38.59
N GLY A 456 -26.10 -2.19 -38.23
CA GLY A 456 -26.54 -3.31 -39.07
C GLY A 456 -26.92 -2.84 -40.48
N VAL A 457 -26.78 -3.73 -41.46
CA VAL A 457 -27.00 -3.44 -42.89
C VAL A 457 -28.35 -2.75 -43.12
N GLY A 458 -28.32 -1.45 -43.45
CA GLY A 458 -29.48 -0.71 -43.92
C GLY A 458 -29.94 -1.19 -45.30
N ALA A 459 -31.14 -0.79 -45.72
CA ALA A 459 -31.81 -1.26 -46.94
C ALA A 459 -31.03 -1.05 -48.26
N GLU A 460 -29.91 -0.33 -48.24
CA GLU A 460 -29.03 -0.12 -49.40
C GLU A 460 -27.81 -1.05 -49.44
N GLY A 461 -27.81 -2.13 -48.66
CA GLY A 461 -26.78 -3.17 -48.66
C GLY A 461 -26.24 -3.49 -50.06
N ARG A 462 -25.07 -2.93 -50.34
CA ARG A 462 -24.16 -3.30 -51.43
C ARG A 462 -22.75 -3.25 -50.92
#